data_AF-D1JG22-F1
#
_entry.id   AF-D1JG22-F1
#
_cell.length_a   1.000
_cell.length_b   1.000
_cell.length_c   1.000
_cell.angle_alpha   90.00
_cell.angle_beta   90.00
_cell.angle_gamma   90.00
#
_symmetry.space_group_name_H-M   'P 1'
#
loop_
_entity.id
_entity.type
_entity.pdbx_description
1 polymer ?
#
loop_
_entity_poly.entity_id
_entity_poly.type
_entity_poly.pdbx_seq_one_letter_code
_entity_poly.pdbx_strand_id
1 'polypeptide(L)' 'MTTCKILDFDEEEGIVVVSDIDAYDGTPIIDLKPYIPVSDRVKEVRVPEWLSDWPEWMAEEGFEF' A
#
# COMPACT_ATOMS: atom_id res chain seq x y z
N MET A 1 1.70 -7.54 -4.80
CA MET A 1 0.41 -7.03 -4.31
C MET A 1 0.75 -6.03 -3.25
N THR A 2 0.26 -4.80 -3.40
CA THR A 2 0.72 -3.69 -2.58
C THR A 2 -0.51 -2.98 -2.04
N THR A 3 -0.61 -2.87 -0.71
CA THR A 3 -1.65 -2.07 -0.07
C THR A 3 -1.15 -0.63 -0.03
N CYS A 4 -1.88 0.28 -0.67
CA CYS A 4 -1.55 1.70 -0.74
C CYS A 4 -2.74 2.55 -0.31
N LYS A 5 -2.45 3.80 0.07
CA LYS A 5 -3.48 4.79 0.41
C LYS A 5 -3.91 5.51 -0.87
N ILE A 6 -5.21 5.69 -1.05
CA ILE A 6 -5.72 6.62 -2.06
C ILE A 6 -5.47 8.03 -1.54
N LEU A 7 -4.75 8.83 -2.33
CA LEU A 7 -4.44 10.23 -2.04
C LEU A 7 -5.45 11.17 -2.69
N ASP A 8 -5.84 10.86 -3.92
CA ASP A 8 -6.82 11.61 -4.71
C ASP A 8 -7.43 10.73 -5.80
N PHE A 9 -8.53 11.18 -6.42
CA PHE A 9 -9.11 10.51 -7.58
C PHE A 9 -9.85 11.49 -8.50
N ASP A 10 -9.75 11.22 -9.80
CA ASP A 10 -10.56 11.83 -10.84
C ASP A 10 -11.44 10.74 -11.47
N GLU A 11 -12.73 10.80 -11.17
CA GLU A 11 -13.70 9.80 -11.66
C GLU A 11 -13.99 9.95 -13.16
N GLU A 12 -13.91 11.17 -13.69
CA GLU A 12 -14.19 11.44 -15.11
C GLU A 12 -13.06 10.93 -15.99
N GLU A 13 -11.80 11.17 -15.59
CA GLU A 13 -10.61 10.69 -16.30
C GLU A 13 -10.22 9.25 -15.92
N GLY A 14 -10.85 8.67 -14.89
CA GLY A 14 -10.56 7.32 -14.41
C GLY A 14 -9.16 7.19 -13.77
N ILE A 15 -8.70 8.24 -13.10
CA ILE A 15 -7.37 8.31 -12.48
C ILE A 15 -7.50 8.18 -10.96
N VAL A 16 -6.65 7.33 -10.37
CA VAL A 16 -6.50 7.23 -8.91
C VAL A 16 -5.05 7.53 -8.56
N VAL A 17 -4.83 8.56 -7.74
CA VAL A 17 -3.52 8.89 -7.20
C VAL A 17 -3.33 8.11 -5.91
N VAL A 18 -2.26 7.32 -5.82
CA VAL A 18 -1.95 6.47 -4.67
C VAL A 18 -0.63 6.89 -4.02
N SER A 19 -0.46 6.51 -2.76
CA SER A 19 0.85 6.55 -2.09
C SER A 19 1.85 5.63 -2.79
N ASP A 20 3.13 5.73 -2.41
CA ASP A 20 4.20 4.95 -3.03
C ASP A 20 3.89 3.45 -3.14
N ILE A 21 4.19 2.90 -4.32
CA ILE A 21 4.11 1.47 -4.63
C ILE A 21 5.43 1.01 -5.26
N ASP A 22 5.69 -0.28 -5.19
CA ASP A 22 6.89 -0.95 -5.69
C ASP A 22 6.77 -1.40 -7.16
N ALA A 23 5.96 -0.71 -7.96
CA ALA A 23 5.76 -0.99 -9.38
C ALA A 23 6.49 0.02 -10.26
N TYR A 24 7.12 -0.46 -11.34
CA TYR A 24 7.68 0.43 -12.36
C TYR A 24 6.57 1.12 -13.14
N ASP A 25 6.88 2.29 -13.69
CA ASP A 25 5.99 2.96 -14.64
C ASP A 25 5.58 2.04 -15.79
N GLY A 26 4.31 2.10 -16.18
CA GLY A 26 3.71 1.25 -17.20
C GLY A 26 3.47 -0.22 -16.80
N THR A 27 3.76 -0.61 -15.55
CA THR A 27 3.43 -1.97 -15.06
C THR A 27 1.92 -2.20 -15.10
N PRO A 28 1.40 -3.23 -15.79
CA PRO A 28 -0.04 -3.49 -15.86
C PRO A 28 -0.65 -3.83 -14.51
N ILE A 29 -1.80 -3.24 -14.21
CA ILE A 29 -2.63 -3.61 -13.05
C ILE A 29 -3.51 -4.80 -13.41
N ILE A 30 -3.49 -5.83 -12.56
CA ILE A 30 -4.25 -7.07 -12.80
C ILE A 30 -5.58 -7.07 -12.05
N ASP A 31 -5.61 -6.53 -10.84
CA ASP A 31 -6.77 -6.53 -9.95
C ASP A 31 -6.70 -5.36 -8.97
N LEU A 32 -7.86 -4.87 -8.54
CA LEU A 32 -8.02 -3.79 -7.55
C LEU A 32 -9.08 -4.21 -6.54
N LYS A 33 -8.73 -4.19 -5.24
CA LYS A 33 -9.65 -4.52 -4.15
C LYS A 33 -9.52 -3.50 -3.01
N PRO A 34 -10.62 -3.14 -2.34
CA PRO A 34 -10.55 -2.30 -1.16
C PRO A 34 -9.83 -3.05 -0.04
N TYR A 35 -9.02 -2.34 0.74
CA TYR A 35 -8.51 -2.85 2.01
C TYR A 35 -9.62 -2.83 3.05
N ILE A 36 -10.03 -4.02 3.52
CA ILE A 36 -11.09 -4.22 4.49
C ILE A 36 -10.45 -4.71 5.80
N PRO A 37 -10.29 -3.87 6.85
CA PRO A 37 -9.53 -4.24 8.04
C PRO A 37 -10.04 -5.47 8.80
N VAL A 38 -11.32 -5.83 8.66
CA VAL A 38 -11.89 -7.02 9.30
C VAL A 38 -11.48 -8.33 8.62
N SER A 39 -11.12 -8.30 7.33
CA SER A 39 -10.67 -9.48 6.58
C SER A 39 -9.17 -9.47 6.31
N ASP A 40 -8.58 -8.32 6.04
CA ASP A 40 -7.24 -8.23 5.44
C ASP A 40 -6.14 -7.99 6.48
N ARG A 41 -6.49 -7.47 7.67
CA ARG A 41 -5.52 -7.18 8.72
C ARG A 41 -5.18 -8.43 9.54
N VAL A 42 -3.90 -8.77 9.60
CA VAL A 42 -3.36 -9.72 10.58
C VAL A 42 -2.94 -8.94 11.83
N LYS A 43 -3.77 -8.98 12.89
CA LYS A 43 -3.50 -8.22 14.13
C LYS A 43 -2.30 -8.75 14.91
N GLU A 44 -2.10 -10.05 14.92
CA GLU A 44 -0.99 -10.73 15.61
C GLU A 44 -0.05 -11.34 14.58
N VAL A 45 1.02 -10.62 14.25
CA VAL A 45 2.06 -11.05 13.31
C VAL A 45 3.34 -11.41 14.06
N ARG A 46 4.16 -12.31 13.49
CA ARG A 46 5.52 -12.57 13.95
C ARG A 46 6.49 -12.07 12.90
N VAL A 47 7.35 -11.13 13.30
CA VAL A 47 8.40 -10.57 12.45
C VAL A 47 9.74 -11.21 12.83
N PRO A 48 10.58 -11.62 11.86
CA PRO A 48 11.94 -12.09 12.15
C PRO A 48 12.77 -11.04 12.89
N GLU A 49 13.66 -11.49 13.79
CA GLU A 49 14.46 -10.60 14.64
C GLU A 49 15.35 -9.63 13.84
N TRP A 50 15.84 -10.03 12.67
CA TRP A 50 16.65 -9.16 11.79
C TRP A 50 15.86 -8.00 11.15
N LEU A 51 14.53 -7.96 11.29
CA LEU A 51 13.67 -6.84 10.86
C LEU A 51 13.12 -6.04 12.06
N SER A 52 13.65 -6.24 13.26
CA SER A 52 13.11 -5.60 14.49
C SER A 52 13.15 -4.08 14.49
N ASP A 53 14.02 -3.46 13.69
CA ASP A 53 14.13 -2.00 13.58
C ASP A 53 13.16 -1.40 12.54
N TRP A 54 12.40 -2.22 11.81
CA TRP A 54 11.43 -1.74 10.84
C TRP A 54 10.17 -1.21 11.54
N PRO A 55 9.49 -0.22 10.95
CA PRO A 55 8.21 0.23 11.48
C PRO A 55 7.15 -0.88 11.41
N GLU A 56 6.20 -0.87 12.35
CA GLU A 56 5.13 -1.87 12.43
C GLU A 56 4.16 -1.81 11.23
N TRP A 57 4.07 -0.65 10.56
CA TRP A 57 3.27 -0.42 9.36
C TRP A 57 3.91 0.67 8.48
N MET A 58 3.40 0.82 7.25
CA MET A 58 3.86 1.83 6.28
C MET A 58 3.77 3.24 6.86
N ALA A 59 4.76 4.10 6.58
CA ALA A 59 4.76 5.49 7.04
C ALA A 59 3.59 6.28 6.44
N GLU A 60 3.06 7.24 7.20
CA GLU A 60 1.93 8.09 6.78
C GLU A 60 2.32 9.08 5.66
N GLU A 61 3.58 9.49 5.62
CA GLU A 61 4.10 10.50 4.69
C GLU A 61 4.69 9.89 3.40
N GLY A 62 4.66 8.56 3.25
CA GLY A 62 5.32 7.86 2.13
C GLY A 62 6.81 7.61 2.38
N PHE A 63 7.51 7.09 1.37
CA PHE A 63 8.96 6.94 1.39
C PHE A 63 9.61 8.17 0.75
N GLU A 64 10.40 8.93 1.53
CA GLU A 64 11.35 9.87 0.94
C GLU A 64 12.56 9.08 0.39
N PHE A 65 12.70 9.04 -0.94
CA PHE A 65 13.90 8.53 -1.61
C PHE A 65 14.80 9.67 -2.06
#